data_AF-A0A1F3SM47-F1
#
_entry.id   AF-A0A1F3SM47-F1
#
_cell.length_a   1.000
_cell.length_b   1.000
_cell.length_c   1.000
_cell.angle_alpha   90.00
_cell.angle_beta   90.00
_cell.angle_gamma   90.00
#
_symmetry.space_group_name_H-M   'P 1'
#
loop_
_entity.id
_entity.type
_entity.pdbx_description
1 polymer ?
#
loop_
_entity_poly.entity_id
_entity_poly.type
_entity_poly.pdbx_seq_one_letter_code
_entity_poly.pdbx_strand_id
1 'polypeptide(L)'
;MKNPSEKSVLSCEDKMLRLNAGRVVYAVRKFHGYGQMELAEEFNISQSNISKIEAGVLAPDLRFWMDFIRVFRVKDPFCFYYGTAEIDGIPKLGQVGKNFYKGLTFRIPKHYQTDPVITSRKIRPMIEVLEKTLEKPWHAFLAETKIPHGIFDILNFPLPGLLIKDLADFFNKHAEKINFGVELNIETQGNHGLLFKDYDSSRTPLNVLKHFIQKQREYGVDFEYTMAQENGDVSSIGIKALPALTALVLEKNLPENIFFNVCAQYPLYLMRMKDASASLRLIWPSECRKDEARHHDLSTAPGKQVLCVA
;
A
#
# COMPACT_ATOMS: atom_id res chain seq x y z
N MET A 1 7.31 -16.35 -39.75
CA MET A 1 8.48 -15.87 -38.96
C MET A 1 7.98 -14.77 -38.05
N LYS A 2 7.98 -14.95 -36.72
CA LYS A 2 7.57 -13.89 -35.77
C LYS A 2 8.68 -12.84 -35.65
N ASN A 3 8.29 -11.57 -35.55
CA ASN A 3 9.21 -10.44 -35.54
C ASN A 3 10.20 -10.52 -34.36
N PRO A 4 11.50 -10.23 -34.53
CA PRO A 4 12.48 -10.24 -33.45
C PRO A 4 12.10 -9.34 -32.25
N SER A 5 11.34 -8.26 -32.50
CA SER A 5 10.83 -7.35 -31.48
C SER A 5 9.71 -7.96 -30.62
N GLU A 6 8.92 -8.92 -31.12
CA GLU A 6 7.90 -9.60 -30.31
C GLU A 6 8.54 -10.59 -29.32
N LYS A 7 9.65 -11.25 -29.71
CA LYS A 7 10.35 -12.19 -28.81
C LYS A 7 11.00 -11.50 -27.60
N SER A 8 11.47 -10.26 -27.73
CA SER A 8 12.12 -9.55 -26.62
C SER A 8 11.13 -9.00 -25.60
N VAL A 9 9.95 -8.55 -26.06
CA VAL A 9 8.87 -8.03 -25.20
C VAL A 9 8.22 -9.16 -24.39
N LEU A 10 7.90 -10.30 -25.03
CA LEU A 10 7.38 -11.50 -24.35
C LEU A 10 8.36 -11.99 -23.26
N SER A 11 9.67 -11.91 -23.51
CA SER A 11 10.70 -12.29 -22.53
C SER A 11 10.71 -11.41 -21.26
N CYS A 12 10.39 -10.12 -21.38
CA CYS A 12 10.38 -9.19 -20.25
C CYS A 12 9.11 -9.36 -19.40
N GLU A 13 7.96 -9.48 -20.05
CA GLU A 13 6.67 -9.70 -19.40
C GLU A 13 6.65 -11.04 -18.65
N ASP A 14 7.12 -12.12 -19.28
CA ASP A 14 7.25 -13.44 -18.65
C ASP A 14 8.19 -13.43 -17.44
N LYS A 15 9.24 -12.60 -17.48
CA LYS A 15 10.15 -12.42 -16.34
C LYS A 15 9.45 -11.70 -15.19
N MET A 16 8.68 -10.65 -15.47
CA MET A 16 7.93 -9.90 -14.46
C MET A 16 6.87 -10.77 -13.79
N LEU A 17 6.10 -11.53 -14.58
CA LEU A 17 5.09 -12.45 -14.05
C LEU A 17 5.70 -13.50 -13.12
N ARG A 18 6.87 -14.06 -13.47
CA ARG A 18 7.59 -14.99 -12.59
C ARG A 18 8.06 -14.34 -11.30
N LEU A 19 8.60 -13.12 -11.35
CA LEU A 19 8.99 -12.37 -10.16
C LEU A 19 7.80 -12.09 -9.26
N ASN A 20 6.68 -11.66 -9.82
CA ASN A 20 5.44 -11.40 -9.09
C ASN A 20 4.89 -12.68 -8.43
N ALA A 21 4.84 -13.79 -9.16
CA ALA A 21 4.47 -15.09 -8.60
C ALA A 21 5.40 -15.49 -7.45
N GLY A 22 6.72 -15.30 -7.64
CA GLY A 22 7.72 -15.58 -6.61
C GLY A 22 7.54 -14.76 -5.33
N ARG A 23 7.24 -13.46 -5.46
CA ARG A 23 6.91 -12.57 -4.33
C ARG A 23 5.69 -13.06 -3.55
N VAL A 24 4.62 -13.40 -4.26
CA VAL A 24 3.39 -13.94 -3.64
C VAL A 24 3.68 -15.24 -2.90
N VAL A 25 4.36 -16.19 -3.54
CA VAL A 25 4.71 -17.48 -2.91
C VAL A 25 5.53 -17.26 -1.65
N TYR A 26 6.56 -16.41 -1.73
CA TYR A 26 7.39 -16.07 -0.58
C TYR A 26 6.59 -15.48 0.57
N ALA A 27 5.81 -14.42 0.30
CA ALA A 27 5.07 -13.68 1.31
C ALA A 27 4.03 -14.58 2.00
N VAL A 28 3.21 -15.28 1.23
CA VAL A 28 2.15 -16.16 1.72
C VAL A 28 2.74 -17.36 2.47
N ARG A 29 3.78 -18.02 1.94
CA ARG A 29 4.46 -19.14 2.63
C ARG A 29 4.97 -18.70 3.98
N LYS A 30 5.68 -17.57 4.03
CA LYS A 30 6.24 -17.03 5.27
C LYS A 30 5.15 -16.63 6.25
N PHE A 31 4.02 -16.07 5.78
CA PHE A 31 2.87 -15.71 6.62
C PHE A 31 2.28 -16.91 7.35
N HIS A 32 2.12 -18.02 6.63
CA HIS A 32 1.66 -19.29 7.19
C HIS A 32 2.76 -20.08 7.93
N GLY A 33 4.00 -19.60 7.88
CA GLY A 33 5.08 -20.14 8.69
C GLY A 33 5.85 -21.30 8.11
N TYR A 34 5.64 -21.60 6.83
CA TYR A 34 6.31 -22.70 6.17
C TYR A 34 7.75 -22.33 5.80
N GLY A 35 8.69 -23.22 6.09
CA GLY A 35 9.98 -23.31 5.42
C GLY A 35 9.82 -23.70 3.94
N GLN A 36 10.86 -23.49 3.13
CA GLN A 36 10.80 -23.91 1.72
C GLN A 36 10.69 -25.44 1.58
N MET A 37 11.32 -26.19 2.49
CA MET A 37 11.26 -27.66 2.53
C MET A 37 9.87 -28.16 2.94
N GLU A 38 9.29 -27.59 3.99
CA GLU A 38 7.93 -27.92 4.44
C GLU A 38 6.89 -27.62 3.34
N LEU A 39 7.05 -26.48 2.64
CA LEU A 39 6.17 -26.16 1.50
C LEU A 39 6.36 -27.17 0.36
N ALA A 40 7.61 -27.54 0.06
CA ALA A 40 7.92 -28.53 -0.96
C ALA A 40 7.26 -29.89 -0.66
N GLU A 41 7.30 -30.34 0.59
CA GLU A 41 6.66 -31.57 1.04
C GLU A 41 5.12 -31.49 0.92
N GLU A 42 4.51 -30.39 1.37
CA GLU A 42 3.05 -30.16 1.30
C GLU A 42 2.50 -30.28 -0.12
N PHE A 43 3.24 -29.76 -1.11
CA PHE A 43 2.80 -29.74 -2.50
C PHE A 43 3.47 -30.80 -3.39
N ASN A 44 4.24 -31.71 -2.80
CA ASN A 44 5.00 -32.76 -3.50
C ASN A 44 5.85 -32.23 -4.67
N ILE A 45 6.60 -31.15 -4.42
CA ILE A 45 7.59 -30.59 -5.35
C ILE A 45 8.95 -30.43 -4.65
N SER A 46 10.03 -30.22 -5.39
CA SER A 46 11.35 -30.09 -4.77
C SER A 46 11.54 -28.74 -4.07
N GLN A 47 12.28 -28.71 -2.96
CA GLN A 47 12.70 -27.46 -2.31
C GLN A 47 13.48 -26.54 -3.28
N SER A 48 14.26 -27.13 -4.21
CA SER A 48 14.94 -26.38 -5.26
C SER A 48 13.96 -25.66 -6.19
N ASN A 49 12.83 -26.28 -6.54
CA ASN A 49 11.79 -25.63 -7.33
C ASN A 49 11.15 -24.48 -6.58
N ILE A 50 10.82 -24.64 -5.29
CA ILE A 50 10.34 -23.54 -4.45
C ILE A 50 11.32 -22.38 -4.46
N SER A 51 12.61 -22.64 -4.22
CA SER A 51 13.64 -21.60 -4.23
C SER A 51 13.75 -20.89 -5.58
N LYS A 52 13.62 -21.61 -6.69
CA LYS A 52 13.66 -21.02 -8.04
C LYS A 52 12.39 -20.23 -8.37
N ILE A 53 11.24 -20.65 -7.85
CA ILE A 53 9.97 -19.92 -7.98
C ILE A 53 10.06 -18.60 -7.23
N GLU A 54 10.49 -18.62 -5.97
CA GLU A 54 10.62 -17.40 -5.15
C GLU A 54 11.62 -16.40 -5.74
N ALA A 55 12.66 -16.88 -6.42
CA ALA A 55 13.64 -16.05 -7.13
C ALA A 55 13.16 -15.55 -8.51
N GLY A 56 11.96 -15.92 -8.96
CA GLY A 56 11.44 -15.60 -10.29
C GLY A 56 12.19 -16.28 -11.45
N VAL A 57 12.98 -17.31 -11.16
CA VAL A 57 13.74 -18.08 -12.16
C VAL A 57 12.81 -19.09 -12.84
N LEU A 58 12.00 -19.80 -12.05
CA LEU A 58 11.05 -20.82 -12.50
C LEU A 58 9.62 -20.30 -12.33
N ALA A 59 8.76 -20.47 -13.33
CA ALA A 59 7.33 -20.22 -13.16
C ALA A 59 6.71 -21.38 -12.34
N PRO A 60 5.80 -21.09 -11.40
CA PRO A 60 5.00 -22.15 -10.80
C PRO A 60 4.17 -22.83 -11.88
N ASP A 61 4.05 -24.15 -11.82
CA ASP A 61 3.08 -24.84 -12.67
C ASP A 61 1.65 -24.56 -12.18
N LEU A 62 0.68 -24.73 -13.08
CA LEU A 62 -0.72 -24.39 -12.81
C LEU A 62 -1.30 -25.19 -11.64
N ARG A 63 -0.91 -26.47 -11.50
CA ARG A 63 -1.44 -27.32 -10.43
C ARG A 63 -0.95 -26.82 -9.07
N PHE A 64 0.36 -26.63 -8.94
CA PHE A 64 0.96 -26.06 -7.73
C PHE A 64 0.33 -24.71 -7.40
N TRP A 65 0.18 -23.81 -8.38
CA TRP A 65 -0.39 -22.49 -8.14
C TRP A 65 -1.83 -22.55 -7.62
N MET A 66 -2.70 -23.33 -8.26
CA MET A 66 -4.11 -23.44 -7.85
C MET A 66 -4.26 -24.10 -6.47
N ASP A 67 -3.46 -25.13 -6.18
CA ASP A 67 -3.44 -25.76 -4.87
C ASP A 67 -2.91 -24.79 -3.80
N PHE A 68 -1.84 -24.05 -4.10
CA PHE A 68 -1.24 -23.05 -3.20
C PHE A 68 -2.25 -21.95 -2.81
N ILE A 69 -2.91 -21.34 -3.79
CA ILE A 69 -3.91 -20.29 -3.58
C ILE A 69 -5.06 -20.82 -2.71
N ARG A 70 -5.53 -22.04 -2.97
CA ARG A 70 -6.63 -22.67 -2.23
C ARG A 70 -6.25 -23.01 -0.78
N VAL A 71 -5.12 -23.70 -0.58
CA VAL A 71 -4.66 -24.14 0.74
C VAL A 71 -4.41 -22.95 1.66
N PHE A 72 -3.73 -21.92 1.14
CA PHE A 72 -3.39 -20.73 1.92
C PHE A 72 -4.46 -19.63 1.89
N ARG A 73 -5.62 -19.92 1.29
CA ARG A 73 -6.79 -19.03 1.20
C ARG A 73 -6.43 -17.63 0.69
N VAL A 74 -5.63 -17.58 -0.37
CA VAL A 74 -5.35 -16.33 -1.09
C VAL A 74 -6.61 -15.97 -1.89
N LYS A 75 -7.10 -14.74 -1.71
CA LYS A 75 -8.42 -14.33 -2.24
C LYS A 75 -8.47 -14.24 -3.76
N ASP A 76 -7.37 -13.84 -4.39
CA ASP A 76 -7.28 -13.64 -5.84
C ASP A 76 -6.28 -14.62 -6.47
N PRO A 77 -6.72 -15.59 -7.28
CA PRO A 77 -5.82 -16.49 -7.99
C PRO A 77 -4.98 -15.79 -9.06
N PHE A 78 -5.33 -14.57 -9.46
CA PHE A 78 -4.62 -13.77 -10.47
C PHE A 78 -3.55 -12.85 -9.87
N CYS A 79 -3.26 -12.97 -8.57
CA CYS A 79 -2.26 -12.14 -7.89
C CYS A 79 -0.84 -12.22 -8.46
N PHE A 80 -0.51 -13.25 -9.25
CA PHE A 80 0.77 -13.31 -9.99
C PHE A 80 0.91 -12.22 -11.06
N TYR A 81 -0.17 -11.57 -11.51
CA TYR A 81 -0.07 -10.43 -12.42
C TYR A 81 0.51 -9.18 -11.75
N TYR A 82 0.30 -9.01 -10.45
CA TYR A 82 0.61 -7.76 -9.74
C TYR A 82 1.47 -7.93 -8.48
N GLY A 83 1.81 -9.16 -8.09
CA GLY A 83 2.90 -9.45 -7.15
C GLY A 83 2.57 -9.24 -5.66
N THR A 84 1.31 -9.01 -5.31
CA THR A 84 0.85 -8.84 -3.93
C THR A 84 -0.37 -9.72 -3.67
N ALA A 85 -0.62 -10.10 -2.42
CA ALA A 85 -1.68 -11.02 -2.05
C ALA A 85 -2.64 -10.42 -1.03
N GLU A 86 -3.86 -10.95 -0.99
CA GLU A 86 -4.80 -10.79 0.12
C GLU A 86 -5.16 -12.17 0.65
N ILE A 87 -5.16 -12.33 1.96
CA ILE A 87 -5.40 -13.63 2.60
C ILE A 87 -6.71 -13.59 3.39
N ASP A 88 -7.57 -14.60 3.20
CA ASP A 88 -8.78 -14.75 4.01
C ASP A 88 -8.46 -15.13 5.45
N GLY A 89 -9.26 -14.62 6.39
CA GLY A 89 -9.10 -14.90 7.82
C GLY A 89 -8.17 -13.94 8.56
N ILE A 90 -7.49 -13.01 7.86
CA ILE A 90 -6.84 -11.88 8.53
C ILE A 90 -7.94 -10.95 9.09
N PRO A 91 -7.98 -10.68 10.42
CA PRO A 91 -9.00 -9.82 11.00
C PRO A 91 -8.89 -8.39 10.49
N LYS A 92 -10.03 -7.68 10.45
CA LYS A 92 -10.05 -6.25 10.14
C LYS A 92 -9.35 -5.46 11.23
N LEU A 93 -8.72 -4.32 10.90
CA LEU A 93 -7.91 -3.51 11.83
C LEU A 93 -8.53 -3.30 13.23
N GLY A 94 -9.82 -2.94 13.30
CA GLY A 94 -10.52 -2.73 14.58
C GLY A 94 -10.78 -3.98 15.42
N GLN A 95 -10.44 -5.16 14.89
CA GLN A 95 -10.57 -6.47 15.55
C GLN A 95 -9.19 -7.11 15.82
N VAL A 96 -8.11 -6.46 15.38
CA VAL A 96 -6.75 -6.97 15.56
C VAL A 96 -6.22 -6.50 16.91
N GLY A 97 -6.15 -7.41 17.87
CA GLY A 97 -5.46 -7.18 19.15
C GLY A 97 -4.03 -7.72 19.15
N LYS A 98 -3.29 -7.43 20.21
CA LYS A 98 -1.89 -7.91 20.43
C LYS A 98 -1.69 -9.41 20.24
N ASN A 99 -2.73 -10.22 20.49
CA ASN A 99 -2.65 -11.68 20.36
C ASN A 99 -2.60 -12.15 18.90
N PHE A 100 -3.08 -11.36 17.94
CA PHE A 100 -2.94 -11.67 16.52
C PHE A 100 -1.47 -11.93 16.16
N TYR A 101 -0.58 -11.01 16.55
CA TYR A 101 0.85 -11.11 16.25
C TYR A 101 1.58 -12.23 16.99
N LYS A 102 1.05 -12.70 18.13
CA LYS A 102 1.64 -13.84 18.86
C LYS A 102 1.41 -15.16 18.13
N GLY A 103 0.30 -15.28 17.41
CA GLY A 103 -0.05 -16.48 16.64
C GLY A 103 0.53 -16.49 15.22
N LEU A 104 1.13 -15.38 14.78
CA LEU A 104 1.75 -15.31 13.46
C LEU A 104 3.14 -15.92 13.47
N THR A 105 3.41 -16.74 12.46
CA THR A 105 4.76 -17.26 12.22
C THR A 105 5.68 -16.22 11.59
N PHE A 106 5.11 -15.20 10.94
CA PHE A 106 5.82 -13.96 10.64
C PHE A 106 6.22 -13.28 11.96
N ARG A 107 7.43 -13.58 12.44
CA ARG A 107 7.94 -13.06 13.71
C ARG A 107 8.27 -11.58 13.57
N ILE A 108 7.25 -10.74 13.74
CA ILE A 108 7.46 -9.32 14.02
C ILE A 108 8.05 -9.22 15.43
N PRO A 109 9.12 -8.41 15.64
CA PRO A 109 9.68 -8.16 16.97
C PRO A 109 8.63 -7.85 18.02
N LYS A 110 8.80 -8.40 19.23
CA LYS A 110 7.82 -8.27 20.33
C LYS A 110 7.46 -6.82 20.65
N HIS A 111 8.42 -5.90 20.55
CA HIS A 111 8.18 -4.48 20.84
C HIS A 111 7.22 -3.82 19.84
N TYR A 112 7.13 -4.32 18.60
CA TYR A 112 6.16 -3.82 17.64
C TYR A 112 4.76 -4.37 17.85
N GLN A 113 4.52 -5.41 18.66
CA GLN A 113 3.21 -6.07 18.83
C GLN A 113 2.22 -5.18 19.61
N THR A 114 1.80 -4.11 18.95
CA THR A 114 0.91 -3.03 19.39
C THR A 114 -0.34 -3.02 18.53
N ASP A 115 -1.31 -2.20 18.88
CA ASP A 115 -2.53 -2.08 18.09
C ASP A 115 -2.18 -1.52 16.70
N PRO A 116 -2.74 -2.10 15.62
CA PRO A 116 -2.46 -1.63 14.28
C PRO A 116 -3.20 -0.37 13.93
N VAL A 117 -2.60 0.41 13.04
CA VAL A 117 -3.15 1.68 12.58
C VAL A 117 -3.51 1.68 11.10
N ILE A 118 -2.78 0.92 10.29
CA ILE A 118 -2.96 0.83 8.83
C ILE A 118 -2.71 -0.59 8.34
N THR A 119 -3.15 -0.90 7.13
CA THR A 119 -2.78 -2.14 6.43
C THR A 119 -1.60 -1.89 5.49
N SER A 120 -0.90 -2.96 5.09
CA SER A 120 0.15 -2.89 4.06
C SER A 120 -0.33 -2.22 2.77
N ARG A 121 -1.61 -2.36 2.42
CA ARG A 121 -2.23 -1.71 1.24
C ARG A 121 -2.00 -0.20 1.22
N LYS A 122 -2.14 0.48 2.36
CA LYS A 122 -2.00 1.95 2.43
C LYS A 122 -0.58 2.41 2.17
N ILE A 123 0.42 1.59 2.49
CA ILE A 123 1.83 1.99 2.39
C ILE A 123 2.58 1.33 1.25
N ARG A 124 2.01 0.31 0.59
CA ARG A 124 2.66 -0.41 -0.51
C ARG A 124 3.25 0.52 -1.58
N PRO A 125 2.56 1.58 -2.06
CA PRO A 125 3.15 2.53 -3.01
C PRO A 125 4.44 3.19 -2.50
N MET A 126 4.49 3.52 -1.20
CA MET A 126 5.69 4.10 -0.59
C MET A 126 6.80 3.05 -0.46
N ILE A 127 6.48 1.81 -0.08
CA ILE A 127 7.46 0.73 -0.01
C ILE A 127 8.09 0.45 -1.38
N GLU A 128 7.32 0.50 -2.46
CA GLU A 128 7.87 0.36 -3.83
C GLU A 128 8.91 1.42 -4.16
N VAL A 129 8.66 2.67 -3.75
CA VAL A 129 9.61 3.77 -3.92
C VAL A 129 10.87 3.49 -3.09
N LEU A 130 10.73 3.05 -1.84
CA LEU A 130 11.89 2.71 -1.00
C LEU A 130 12.71 1.55 -1.59
N GLU A 131 12.06 0.50 -2.09
CA GLU A 131 12.70 -0.65 -2.75
C GLU A 131 13.49 -0.24 -3.99
N LYS A 132 12.98 0.71 -4.79
CA LYS A 132 13.60 1.15 -6.05
C LYS A 132 14.66 2.23 -5.85
N THR A 133 14.33 3.27 -5.09
CA THR A 133 15.16 4.48 -4.98
C THR A 133 16.18 4.37 -3.85
N LEU A 134 15.90 3.55 -2.83
CA LEU A 134 16.71 3.46 -1.60
C LEU A 134 17.03 2.01 -1.21
N GLU A 135 17.24 1.11 -2.19
CA GLU A 135 17.44 -0.33 -2.00
C GLU A 135 18.40 -0.66 -0.83
N LYS A 136 19.61 -0.09 -0.83
CA LYS A 136 20.62 -0.33 0.22
C LYS A 136 20.18 0.18 1.61
N PRO A 137 19.82 1.47 1.80
CA PRO A 137 19.26 1.94 3.07
C PRO A 137 18.03 1.16 3.54
N TRP A 138 17.14 0.78 2.62
CA TRP A 138 15.93 0.03 2.92
C TRP A 138 16.25 -1.36 3.48
N HIS A 139 17.15 -2.10 2.83
CA HIS A 139 17.60 -3.40 3.35
C HIS A 139 18.30 -3.28 4.70
N ALA A 140 19.09 -2.23 4.92
CA ALA A 140 19.71 -1.98 6.22
C ALA A 140 18.66 -1.73 7.32
N PHE A 141 17.65 -0.90 7.04
CA PHE A 141 16.54 -0.64 7.95
C PHE A 141 15.78 -1.92 8.31
N LEU A 142 15.43 -2.75 7.31
CA LEU A 142 14.75 -4.03 7.56
C LEU A 142 15.60 -5.01 8.39
N ALA A 143 16.91 -5.04 8.15
CA ALA A 143 17.83 -5.90 8.91
C ALA A 143 17.97 -5.43 10.37
N GLU A 144 18.09 -4.12 10.60
CA GLU A 144 18.22 -3.52 11.94
C GLU A 144 16.94 -3.71 12.76
N THR A 145 15.79 -3.37 12.17
CA THR A 145 14.48 -3.50 12.81
C THR A 145 14.00 -4.95 12.88
N LYS A 146 14.62 -5.85 12.10
CA LYS A 146 14.18 -7.24 11.90
C LYS A 146 12.74 -7.31 11.40
N ILE A 147 12.29 -6.31 10.66
CA ILE A 147 10.99 -6.32 9.99
C ILE A 147 11.13 -7.24 8.77
N PRO A 148 10.36 -8.33 8.71
CA PRO A 148 10.40 -9.22 7.57
C PRO A 148 9.71 -8.58 6.35
N HIS A 149 10.42 -8.48 5.22
CA HIS A 149 9.97 -7.70 4.05
C HIS A 149 8.63 -8.16 3.45
N GLY A 150 8.35 -9.47 3.46
CA GLY A 150 7.14 -10.01 2.83
C GLY A 150 5.82 -9.58 3.48
N ILE A 151 5.80 -8.93 4.66
CA ILE A 151 4.55 -8.37 5.20
C ILE A 151 3.94 -7.32 4.28
N PHE A 152 4.78 -6.58 3.54
CA PHE A 152 4.33 -5.49 2.68
C PHE A 152 3.68 -6.00 1.39
N ASP A 153 3.93 -7.26 1.04
CA ASP A 153 3.34 -7.92 -0.13
C ASP A 153 1.99 -8.60 0.21
N ILE A 154 1.56 -8.60 1.48
CA ILE A 154 0.22 -9.04 1.91
C ILE A 154 -0.61 -7.80 2.22
N LEU A 155 -1.42 -7.34 1.26
CA LEU A 155 -2.05 -6.02 1.29
C LEU A 155 -2.97 -5.83 2.50
N ASN A 156 -3.71 -6.87 2.91
CA ASN A 156 -4.61 -6.79 4.05
C ASN A 156 -3.92 -7.10 5.40
N PHE A 157 -2.59 -7.20 5.43
CA PHE A 157 -1.85 -7.40 6.68
C PHE A 157 -1.92 -6.14 7.57
N PRO A 158 -2.36 -6.25 8.84
CA PRO A 158 -2.48 -5.10 9.75
C PRO A 158 -1.12 -4.75 10.35
N LEU A 159 -0.64 -3.54 10.08
CA LEU A 159 0.67 -3.06 10.51
C LEU A 159 0.57 -2.37 11.89
N PRO A 160 1.36 -2.84 12.88
CA PRO A 160 1.35 -2.24 14.22
C PRO A 160 1.79 -0.78 14.24
N GLY A 161 1.23 0.02 15.13
CA GLY A 161 1.52 1.45 15.23
C GLY A 161 3.00 1.80 15.41
N LEU A 162 3.72 1.08 16.28
CA LEU A 162 5.16 1.34 16.48
C LEU A 162 6.01 1.01 15.25
N LEU A 163 5.62 0.01 14.46
CA LEU A 163 6.29 -0.30 13.18
C LEU A 163 6.08 0.86 12.21
N ILE A 164 4.85 1.40 12.15
CA ILE A 164 4.53 2.55 11.31
C ILE A 164 5.29 3.80 11.75
N LYS A 165 5.47 4.02 13.05
CA LYS A 165 6.28 5.12 13.55
C LYS A 165 7.73 5.02 13.06
N ASP A 166 8.37 3.86 13.22
CA ASP A 166 9.75 3.66 12.77
C ASP A 166 9.89 3.77 11.25
N LEU A 167 8.89 3.28 10.50
CA LEU A 167 8.83 3.47 9.06
C LEU A 167 8.70 4.95 8.68
N ALA A 168 7.86 5.71 9.38
CA ALA A 168 7.70 7.15 9.17
C ALA A 168 9.00 7.90 9.47
N ASP A 169 9.70 7.54 10.56
CA ASP A 169 10.98 8.14 10.92
C ASP A 169 12.06 7.84 9.86
N PHE A 170 12.14 6.59 9.38
CA PHE A 170 13.02 6.21 8.27
C PHE A 170 12.70 7.00 7.00
N PHE A 171 11.42 7.11 6.67
CA PHE A 171 10.95 7.81 5.48
C PHE A 171 11.30 9.29 5.53
N ASN A 172 11.03 9.98 6.64
CA ASN A 172 11.35 11.39 6.80
C ASN A 172 12.85 11.67 6.72
N LYS A 173 13.68 10.79 7.31
CA LYS A 173 15.15 10.88 7.21
C LYS A 173 15.66 10.83 5.77
N HIS A 174 14.92 10.20 4.86
CA HIS A 174 15.33 10.02 3.48
C HIS A 174 14.48 10.78 2.46
N ALA A 175 13.51 11.57 2.90
CA ALA A 175 12.54 12.22 2.03
C ALA A 175 13.17 13.13 0.98
N GLU A 176 14.28 13.82 1.30
CA GLU A 176 15.02 14.67 0.35
C GLU A 176 15.59 13.90 -0.86
N LYS A 177 15.73 12.58 -0.74
CA LYS A 177 16.25 11.71 -1.80
C LYS A 177 15.15 11.12 -2.67
N ILE A 178 13.89 11.42 -2.37
CA ILE A 178 12.74 10.81 -3.01
C ILE A 178 11.91 11.90 -3.69
N ASN A 179 11.68 11.78 -5.01
CA ASN A 179 10.76 12.66 -5.71
C ASN A 179 9.35 12.07 -5.75
N PHE A 180 8.58 12.26 -4.69
CA PHE A 180 7.23 11.68 -4.56
C PHE A 180 6.27 12.07 -5.69
N GLY A 181 6.40 13.25 -6.27
CA GLY A 181 5.53 13.68 -7.37
C GLY A 181 5.69 12.84 -8.63
N VAL A 182 6.85 12.18 -8.78
CA VAL A 182 7.21 11.38 -9.96
C VAL A 182 7.26 9.88 -9.63
N GLU A 183 7.79 9.52 -8.46
CA GLU A 183 8.10 8.13 -8.12
C GLU A 183 6.91 7.39 -7.50
N LEU A 184 5.98 8.10 -6.85
CA LEU A 184 4.86 7.51 -6.15
C LEU A 184 3.76 7.09 -7.14
N ASN A 185 3.79 5.84 -7.58
CA ASN A 185 2.73 5.26 -8.39
C ASN A 185 1.70 4.58 -7.47
N ILE A 186 0.57 5.22 -7.23
CA ILE A 186 -0.54 4.65 -6.43
C ILE A 186 -1.49 3.83 -7.31
N GLU A 187 -1.58 4.14 -8.59
CA GLU A 187 -2.64 3.75 -9.54
C GLU A 187 -2.57 2.30 -10.06
N THR A 188 -1.95 1.39 -9.31
CA THR A 188 -1.70 0.02 -9.78
C THR A 188 -2.53 -1.01 -9.02
N GLN A 189 -2.81 -2.13 -9.69
CA GLN A 189 -3.41 -3.28 -9.02
C GLN A 189 -2.50 -3.84 -7.92
N GLY A 190 -1.18 -3.72 -8.03
CA GLY A 190 -0.23 -4.14 -6.99
C GLY A 190 -0.45 -3.44 -5.65
N ASN A 191 -0.88 -2.18 -5.69
CA ASN A 191 -1.16 -1.37 -4.50
C ASN A 191 -2.57 -1.54 -3.92
N HIS A 192 -3.51 -2.02 -4.73
CA HIS A 192 -4.93 -2.03 -4.39
C HIS A 192 -5.57 -3.40 -4.43
N GLY A 193 -4.89 -4.44 -4.90
CA GLY A 193 -5.38 -5.81 -4.98
C GLY A 193 -6.77 -5.88 -5.58
N LEU A 194 -7.70 -6.52 -4.87
CA LEU A 194 -9.09 -6.68 -5.30
C LEU A 194 -9.88 -5.37 -5.35
N LEU A 195 -9.46 -4.34 -4.60
CA LEU A 195 -10.12 -3.02 -4.63
C LEU A 195 -9.80 -2.23 -5.90
N PHE A 196 -8.76 -2.62 -6.65
CA PHE A 196 -8.37 -1.95 -7.87
C PHE A 196 -9.52 -1.83 -8.88
N LYS A 197 -10.32 -2.91 -9.03
CA LYS A 197 -11.43 -2.95 -9.98
C LYS A 197 -12.52 -1.91 -9.67
N ASP A 198 -12.75 -1.61 -8.39
CA ASP A 198 -13.72 -0.60 -7.97
C ASP A 198 -13.26 0.80 -8.43
N TYR A 199 -11.97 1.10 -8.31
CA TYR A 199 -11.39 2.38 -8.76
C TYR A 199 -11.26 2.46 -10.28
N ASP A 200 -10.83 1.36 -10.92
CA ASP A 200 -10.65 1.34 -12.37
C ASP A 200 -11.99 1.47 -13.12
N SER A 201 -13.05 0.85 -12.60
CA SER A 201 -14.40 0.98 -13.17
C SER A 201 -15.07 2.34 -12.91
N SER A 202 -14.50 3.17 -12.03
CA SER A 202 -15.02 4.51 -11.76
C SER A 202 -14.83 5.45 -12.95
N ARG A 203 -15.89 6.17 -13.32
CA ARG A 203 -15.87 7.09 -14.47
C ARG A 203 -15.27 8.46 -14.18
N THR A 204 -15.27 8.89 -12.91
CA THR A 204 -14.89 10.24 -12.50
C THR A 204 -14.00 10.20 -11.27
N PRO A 205 -13.13 11.22 -11.07
CA PRO A 205 -12.34 11.37 -9.84
C PRO A 205 -13.20 11.35 -8.57
N LEU A 206 -14.37 12.00 -8.59
CA LEU A 206 -15.30 12.01 -7.47
C LEU A 206 -15.82 10.60 -7.13
N ASN A 207 -16.08 9.75 -8.12
CA ASN A 207 -16.51 8.38 -7.86
C ASN A 207 -15.37 7.55 -7.24
N VAL A 208 -14.12 7.74 -7.69
CA VAL A 208 -12.95 7.11 -7.06
C VAL A 208 -12.86 7.49 -5.59
N LEU A 209 -13.01 8.78 -5.27
CA LEU A 209 -13.03 9.28 -3.91
C LEU A 209 -14.16 8.67 -3.07
N LYS A 210 -15.39 8.62 -3.61
CA LYS A 210 -16.54 8.00 -2.95
C LYS A 210 -16.27 6.54 -2.61
N HIS A 211 -15.72 5.78 -3.55
CA HIS A 211 -15.33 4.39 -3.33
C HIS A 211 -14.24 4.27 -2.26
N PHE A 212 -13.21 5.13 -2.30
CA PHE A 212 -12.17 5.13 -1.28
C PHE A 212 -12.74 5.39 0.11
N ILE A 213 -13.59 6.41 0.28
CA ILE A 213 -14.21 6.75 1.57
C ILE A 213 -15.05 5.57 2.11
N GLN A 214 -15.80 4.89 1.24
CA GLN A 214 -16.57 3.69 1.63
C GLN A 214 -15.66 2.52 2.06
N LYS A 215 -14.45 2.43 1.49
CA LYS A 215 -13.50 1.33 1.73
C LYS A 215 -12.33 1.74 2.63
N GLN A 216 -12.33 2.94 3.21
CA GLN A 216 -11.16 3.50 3.91
C GLN A 216 -10.64 2.60 5.04
N ARG A 217 -11.52 1.83 5.68
CA ARG A 217 -11.17 0.87 6.75
C ARG A 217 -10.39 -0.36 6.26
N GLU A 218 -10.36 -0.63 4.95
CA GLU A 218 -9.49 -1.63 4.33
C GLU A 218 -8.03 -1.12 4.17
N TYR A 219 -7.82 0.19 4.32
CA TYR A 219 -6.53 0.86 4.28
C TYR A 219 -6.02 1.25 5.67
N GLY A 220 -6.89 1.75 6.54
CA GLY A 220 -6.46 2.27 7.82
C GLY A 220 -7.54 2.74 8.78
N VAL A 221 -7.09 2.98 10.01
CA VAL A 221 -7.79 3.67 11.10
C VAL A 221 -6.95 4.83 11.62
N ASP A 222 -6.04 5.34 10.79
CA ASP A 222 -5.17 6.48 11.04
C ASP A 222 -5.87 7.82 10.75
N PHE A 223 -6.64 7.88 9.68
CA PHE A 223 -7.47 9.02 9.30
C PHE A 223 -8.92 8.59 9.04
N GLU A 224 -9.84 9.52 9.28
CA GLU A 224 -11.22 9.44 8.84
C GLU A 224 -11.47 10.48 7.75
N TYR A 225 -11.96 10.01 6.61
CA TYR A 225 -12.26 10.83 5.45
C TYR A 225 -13.77 11.00 5.31
N THR A 226 -14.22 12.24 5.10
CA THR A 226 -15.63 12.60 4.91
C THR A 226 -15.77 13.54 3.72
N MET A 227 -16.91 13.47 3.01
CA MET A 227 -17.25 14.50 2.02
C MET A 227 -18.10 15.56 2.72
N ALA A 228 -17.62 16.81 2.73
CA ALA A 228 -18.23 17.86 3.55
C ALA A 228 -19.36 18.61 2.82
N GLN A 229 -19.34 18.74 1.49
CA GLN A 229 -20.45 19.29 0.69
C GLN A 229 -20.25 19.06 -0.81
N GLU A 230 -21.35 18.83 -1.54
CA GLU A 230 -21.42 18.92 -3.00
C GLU A 230 -22.13 20.25 -3.35
N ASN A 231 -21.37 21.33 -3.60
CA ASN A 231 -21.94 22.60 -4.06
C ASN A 231 -21.53 22.84 -5.52
N GLY A 232 -22.36 22.37 -6.45
CA GLY A 232 -22.09 22.48 -7.88
C GLY A 232 -20.77 21.79 -8.26
N ASP A 233 -19.82 22.57 -8.80
CA ASP A 233 -18.54 22.05 -9.30
C ASP A 233 -17.47 21.88 -8.21
N VAL A 234 -17.75 22.22 -6.95
CA VAL A 234 -16.79 22.14 -5.84
C VAL A 234 -17.22 21.09 -4.84
N SER A 235 -16.33 20.11 -4.63
CA SER A 235 -16.43 19.12 -3.54
C SER A 235 -15.30 19.35 -2.55
N SER A 236 -15.57 19.25 -1.25
CA SER A 236 -14.56 19.33 -0.19
C SER A 236 -14.46 18.00 0.57
N ILE A 237 -13.25 17.67 1.00
CA ILE A 237 -12.96 16.47 1.79
C ILE A 237 -12.51 16.92 3.17
N GLY A 238 -13.22 16.48 4.21
CA GLY A 238 -12.76 16.58 5.59
C GLY A 238 -11.84 15.40 5.94
N ILE A 239 -10.73 15.67 6.60
CA ILE A 239 -9.78 14.65 7.06
C ILE A 239 -9.55 14.84 8.54
N LYS A 240 -9.87 13.82 9.33
CA LYS A 240 -9.66 13.83 10.77
C LYS A 240 -8.63 12.78 11.16
N ALA A 241 -7.55 13.19 11.82
CA ALA A 241 -6.64 12.25 12.45
C ALA A 241 -7.37 11.49 13.57
N LEU A 242 -7.26 10.17 13.58
CA LEU A 242 -7.93 9.32 14.56
C LEU A 242 -7.05 9.07 15.79
N PRO A 243 -7.65 8.72 16.94
CA PRO A 243 -6.93 8.54 18.21
C PRO A 243 -5.71 7.60 18.12
N ALA A 244 -5.80 6.57 17.29
CA ALA A 244 -4.74 5.60 17.08
C ALA A 244 -3.47 6.24 16.48
N LEU A 245 -3.62 7.21 15.57
CA LEU A 245 -2.50 7.97 15.01
C LEU A 245 -1.99 9.03 15.98
N THR A 246 -2.88 9.76 16.65
CA THR A 246 -2.48 10.82 17.60
C THR A 246 -1.74 10.26 18.83
N ALA A 247 -1.92 8.97 19.12
CA ALA A 247 -1.13 8.26 20.13
C ALA A 247 0.32 7.96 19.69
N LEU A 248 0.58 7.92 18.38
CA LEU A 248 1.91 7.65 17.81
C LEU A 248 2.69 8.93 17.52
N VAL A 249 2.00 9.96 17.03
CA VAL A 249 2.59 11.24 16.65
C VAL A 249 1.76 12.35 17.26
N LEU A 250 2.43 13.27 17.96
CA LEU A 250 1.78 14.48 18.47
C LEU A 250 1.13 15.20 17.29
N GLU A 251 -0.14 15.58 17.44
CA GLU A 251 -0.94 16.18 16.36
C GLU A 251 -0.23 17.37 15.69
N LYS A 252 0.45 18.21 16.50
CA LYS A 252 1.24 19.35 16.03
C LYS A 252 2.42 18.98 15.10
N ASN A 253 2.90 17.74 15.16
CA ASN A 253 4.00 17.23 14.34
C ASN A 253 3.50 16.54 13.05
N LEU A 254 2.19 16.29 12.92
CA LEU A 254 1.64 15.64 11.71
C LEU A 254 1.91 16.45 10.43
N PRO A 255 1.73 17.79 10.41
CA PRO A 255 1.99 18.57 9.19
C PRO A 255 3.45 18.54 8.74
N GLU A 256 4.39 18.31 9.65
CA GLU A 256 5.82 18.24 9.35
C GLU A 256 6.28 16.83 8.97
N ASN A 257 5.44 15.82 9.21
CA ASN A 257 5.75 14.43 8.93
C ASN A 257 5.31 14.06 7.50
N ILE A 258 6.28 13.98 6.59
CA ILE A 258 6.04 13.75 5.16
C ILE A 258 5.33 12.42 4.92
N PHE A 259 5.67 11.37 5.67
CA PHE A 259 5.00 10.08 5.57
C PHE A 259 3.49 10.17 5.88
N PHE A 260 3.13 10.81 7.00
CA PHE A 260 1.71 10.96 7.35
C PHE A 260 0.99 11.96 6.45
N ASN A 261 1.70 12.96 5.91
CA ASN A 261 1.16 13.83 4.86
C ASN A 261 0.78 13.07 3.61
N VAL A 262 1.63 12.15 3.15
CA VAL A 262 1.32 11.27 2.00
C VAL A 262 0.15 10.36 2.33
N CYS A 263 0.11 9.79 3.53
CA CYS A 263 -1.02 8.97 3.99
C CYS A 263 -2.34 9.75 4.03
N ALA A 264 -2.33 11.00 4.50
CA ALA A 264 -3.50 11.87 4.50
C ALA A 264 -3.95 12.22 3.07
N GLN A 265 -3.01 12.41 2.16
CA GLN A 265 -3.28 12.75 0.75
C GLN A 265 -3.62 11.56 -0.14
N TYR A 266 -3.54 10.33 0.37
CA TYR A 266 -3.79 9.10 -0.38
C TYR A 266 -5.04 9.13 -1.30
N PRO A 267 -6.25 9.51 -0.83
CA PRO A 267 -7.43 9.60 -1.70
C PRO A 267 -7.25 10.57 -2.87
N LEU A 268 -6.52 11.67 -2.66
CA LEU A 268 -6.26 12.66 -3.70
C LEU A 268 -5.32 12.12 -4.76
N TYR A 269 -4.27 11.41 -4.36
CA TYR A 269 -3.43 10.73 -5.34
C TYR A 269 -4.22 9.69 -6.13
N LEU A 270 -5.15 8.98 -5.49
CA LEU A 270 -5.98 7.99 -6.16
C LEU A 270 -6.91 8.61 -7.21
N MET A 271 -7.40 9.82 -6.98
CA MET A 271 -8.23 10.55 -7.95
C MET A 271 -7.52 10.81 -9.28
N ARG A 272 -6.18 10.87 -9.28
CA ARG A 272 -5.37 11.08 -10.50
C ARG A 272 -5.52 9.94 -11.52
N MET A 273 -5.96 8.76 -11.07
CA MET A 273 -6.32 7.63 -11.95
C MET A 273 -7.31 8.02 -13.05
N LYS A 274 -8.15 9.03 -12.81
CA LYS A 274 -9.20 9.47 -13.74
C LYS A 274 -9.02 10.91 -14.23
N ASP A 275 -8.13 11.67 -13.61
CA ASP A 275 -7.78 13.02 -14.04
C ASP A 275 -6.36 13.40 -13.59
N ALA A 276 -5.39 13.19 -14.47
CA ALA A 276 -4.00 13.56 -14.24
C ALA A 276 -3.79 15.09 -14.13
N SER A 277 -4.74 15.90 -14.60
CA SER A 277 -4.69 17.37 -14.56
C SER A 277 -5.24 17.96 -13.26
N ALA A 278 -5.86 17.13 -12.41
CA ALA A 278 -6.40 17.56 -11.13
C ALA A 278 -5.27 18.08 -10.22
N SER A 279 -5.22 19.41 -10.06
CA SER A 279 -4.34 20.11 -9.13
C SER A 279 -4.85 19.92 -7.70
N LEU A 280 -4.64 18.73 -7.14
CA LEU A 280 -5.09 18.37 -5.81
C LEU A 280 -4.02 18.76 -4.79
N ARG A 281 -4.34 19.71 -3.92
CA ARG A 281 -3.51 20.11 -2.78
C ARG A 281 -4.30 19.90 -1.50
N LEU A 282 -3.71 19.23 -0.52
CA LEU A 282 -4.21 19.24 0.85
C LEU A 282 -3.89 20.59 1.47
N ILE A 283 -4.87 21.25 2.09
CA ILE A 283 -4.63 22.41 2.94
C ILE A 283 -4.91 21.97 4.37
N TRP A 284 -3.88 21.77 5.20
CA TRP A 284 -4.08 21.42 6.60
C TRP A 284 -4.82 22.54 7.36
N PRO A 285 -5.63 22.24 8.40
CA PRO A 285 -6.28 23.27 9.20
C PRO A 285 -5.30 24.30 9.81
N SER A 286 -4.05 23.88 10.07
CA SER A 286 -2.96 24.78 10.49
C SER A 286 -2.46 25.72 9.39
N GLU A 287 -2.62 25.35 8.12
CA GLU A 287 -2.31 26.18 6.94
C GLU A 287 -3.47 27.13 6.57
N CYS A 288 -4.73 26.75 6.84
CA CYS A 288 -5.91 27.59 6.58
C CYS A 288 -5.80 28.98 7.22
N ARG A 289 -5.25 29.10 8.44
CA ARG A 289 -5.04 30.41 9.10
C ARG A 289 -4.07 31.35 8.37
N LYS A 290 -3.21 30.82 7.50
CA LYS A 290 -2.27 31.61 6.68
C LYS A 290 -2.84 31.94 5.29
N ASP A 291 -3.64 31.05 4.72
CA ASP A 291 -4.22 31.21 3.39
C ASP A 291 -5.52 32.04 3.37
N GLU A 292 -6.27 32.13 4.49
CA GLU A 292 -7.40 33.08 4.61
C GLU A 292 -6.96 34.54 4.39
N ALA A 293 -5.70 34.88 4.71
CA ALA A 293 -5.12 36.20 4.43
C ALA A 293 -4.78 36.44 2.95
N ARG A 294 -4.73 35.39 2.12
CA ARG A 294 -4.39 35.45 0.68
C ARG A 294 -5.59 35.25 -0.24
N HIS A 295 -6.64 34.58 0.24
CA HIS A 295 -7.83 34.28 -0.57
C HIS A 295 -8.78 35.47 -0.80
N HIS A 296 -8.56 36.61 -0.14
CA HIS A 296 -9.29 37.84 -0.47
C HIS A 296 -8.97 38.44 -1.85
N ASP A 297 -7.93 37.96 -2.55
CA ASP A 297 -7.45 38.56 -3.82
C ASP A 297 -7.61 37.68 -5.09
N LEU A 298 -8.14 36.46 -5.01
CA LEU A 298 -8.11 35.50 -6.15
C LEU A 298 -9.48 34.94 -6.59
N SER A 299 -10.55 35.73 -6.51
CA SER A 299 -11.82 35.41 -7.18
C SER A 299 -11.80 35.91 -8.62
N THR A 300 -11.40 35.11 -9.61
CA THR A 300 -11.77 35.34 -11.05
C THR A 300 -11.39 34.23 -12.05
N ALA A 301 -10.72 33.14 -11.68
CA ALA A 301 -10.41 32.08 -12.66
C ALA A 301 -11.42 30.91 -12.63
N PRO A 302 -12.19 30.62 -13.70
CA PRO A 302 -13.01 29.43 -13.79
C PRO A 302 -12.15 28.18 -14.00
N GLY A 303 -12.45 27.09 -13.27
CA GLY A 303 -11.85 25.76 -13.50
C GLY A 303 -10.84 25.26 -12.45
N LYS A 304 -10.58 25.99 -11.36
CA LYS A 304 -9.78 25.48 -10.24
C LYS A 304 -10.67 24.94 -9.13
N GLN A 305 -10.76 23.61 -9.01
CA GLN A 305 -11.24 22.99 -7.77
C GLN A 305 -10.21 23.21 -6.67
N VAL A 306 -10.53 24.08 -5.70
CA VAL A 306 -9.72 24.27 -4.49
C VAL A 306 -10.31 23.38 -3.41
N LEU A 307 -9.55 22.36 -3.00
CA LEU A 307 -9.95 21.44 -1.95
C LEU A 307 -9.44 21.97 -0.60
N CYS A 308 -10.31 22.60 0.18
CA CYS A 308 -10.02 22.96 1.57
C CYS A 308 -10.28 21.76 2.48
N VAL A 309 -9.32 21.41 3.33
CA VAL A 309 -9.49 20.41 4.40
C VAL A 309 -9.69 21.15 5.72
N ALA A 310 -10.80 20.85 6.39
CA ALA A 310 -11.16 21.40 7.71
C ALA A 310 -10.89 20.38 8.81
#